data_AF-A0A351WKC0-F1
#
_entry.id   AF-A0A351WKC0-F1
#
_cell.length_a   1.000
_cell.length_b   1.000
_cell.length_c   1.000
_cell.angle_alpha   90.00
_cell.angle_beta   90.00
_cell.angle_gamma   90.00
#
_symmetry.space_group_name_H-M   'P 1'
#
loop_
_entity.id
_entity.type
_entity.pdbx_description
1 polymer ?
#
loop_
_entity_poly.entity_id
_entity_poly.type
_entity_poly.pdbx_seq_one_letter_code
_entity_poly.pdbx_strand_id
1 'polypeptide(L)' 'MKRFSQIELAKQVGVSSSFISQLVKGSKRPSWKRAKQLASVTCTSADLWLDGTPEQIKAALAGEKACACASE' A
#
# COMPACT_ATOMS: atom_id res chain seq x y z
N MET A 1 9.04 6.13 -13.79
CA MET A 1 8.21 6.30 -12.57
C MET A 1 6.99 5.38 -12.71
N LYS A 2 6.86 4.33 -11.89
CA LYS A 2 5.75 3.39 -11.99
C LYS A 2 4.64 3.85 -11.04
N ARG A 3 3.59 4.49 -11.57
CA ARG A 3 2.37 4.77 -10.82
C ARG A 3 1.59 3.47 -10.69
N PHE A 4 1.43 2.97 -9.47
CA PHE A 4 0.56 1.83 -9.22
C PHE A 4 -0.88 2.33 -9.04
N SER A 5 -1.77 1.91 -9.95
CA SER A 5 -3.20 2.10 -9.73
C SER A 5 -3.65 1.21 -8.57
N GLN A 6 -4.61 1.69 -7.76
CA GLN A 6 -5.23 0.90 -6.69
C GLN A 6 -5.74 -0.46 -7.18
N ILE A 7 -6.20 -0.53 -8.43
CA ILE A 7 -6.69 -1.75 -9.07
C ILE A 7 -5.54 -2.74 -9.32
N GLU A 8 -4.40 -2.24 -9.77
CA GLU A 8 -3.23 -3.05 -10.11
C GLU A 8 -2.57 -3.60 -8.85
N LEU A 9 -2.45 -2.75 -7.81
CA LEU A 9 -2.01 -3.17 -6.49
C LEU A 9 -2.95 -4.21 -5.88
N ALA A 10 -4.27 -3.99 -5.99
CA ALA A 10 -5.27 -4.93 -5.49
C ALA A 10 -5.15 -6.30 -6.16
N LYS A 11 -4.96 -6.34 -7.49
CA LYS A 11 -4.70 -7.58 -8.23
C LYS A 11 -3.42 -8.28 -7.76
N GLN A 12 -2.34 -7.55 -7.55
CA GLN A 12 -1.05 -8.12 -7.16
C GLN A 12 -1.07 -8.70 -5.73
N VAL A 13 -1.81 -8.07 -4.82
CA VAL A 13 -1.97 -8.53 -3.42
C VAL A 13 -3.09 -9.58 -3.28
N GLY A 14 -3.93 -9.76 -4.31
CA GLY A 14 -5.11 -10.63 -4.25
C GLY A 14 -6.19 -10.09 -3.31
N VAL A 15 -6.49 -8.79 -3.39
CA VAL A 15 -7.62 -8.13 -2.72
C VAL A 15 -8.51 -7.44 -3.75
N SER A 16 -9.72 -7.06 -3.35
CA SER A 16 -10.59 -6.23 -4.18
C SER A 16 -10.13 -4.78 -4.18
N SER A 17 -10.30 -4.08 -5.31
CA SER A 17 -10.03 -2.63 -5.42
C SER A 17 -10.81 -1.82 -4.38
N SER A 18 -12.05 -2.20 -4.07
CA SER A 18 -12.86 -1.59 -3.01
C SER A 18 -12.20 -1.66 -1.64
N PHE A 19 -11.49 -2.75 -1.34
CA PHE A 19 -10.74 -2.90 -0.09
C PHE A 19 -9.60 -1.88 0.00
N ILE A 20 -8.86 -1.68 -1.11
CA ILE A 20 -7.83 -0.64 -1.19
C ILE A 20 -8.44 0.76 -1.08
N SER A 21 -9.59 1.03 -1.70
CA SER A 21 -10.28 2.33 -1.54
C SER A 21 -10.70 2.59 -0.09
N GLN A 22 -11.20 1.58 0.61
CA GLN A 22 -11.54 1.70 2.03
C GLN A 22 -10.31 1.90 2.92
N LEU A 23 -9.20 1.26 2.56
CA LEU A 23 -7.90 1.41 3.22
C LEU A 23 -7.35 2.83 3.04
N VAL A 24 -7.37 3.33 1.80
CA VAL A 24 -6.95 4.70 1.43
C VAL A 24 -7.84 5.77 2.06
N LYS A 25 -9.09 5.44 2.38
CA LYS A 25 -9.99 6.31 3.14
C LYS A 25 -9.75 6.24 4.66
N GLY A 26 -8.95 5.30 5.16
CA GLY A 26 -8.80 5.03 6.60
C GLY A 26 -10.02 4.38 7.23
N SER A 27 -11.01 3.96 6.43
CA SER A 27 -12.26 3.36 6.94
C SER A 27 -12.09 1.89 7.33
N LYS A 28 -11.04 1.22 6.84
CA LYS A 28 -10.79 -0.19 7.15
C LYS A 28 -9.30 -0.44 7.36
N ARG A 29 -8.95 -0.93 8.56
CA ARG A 29 -7.61 -1.39 8.87
C ARG A 29 -7.37 -2.79 8.26
N PRO A 30 -6.26 -3.00 7.54
CA PRO A 30 -5.93 -4.30 6.99
C PRO A 30 -5.31 -5.18 8.09
N SER A 31 -5.32 -6.49 7.90
CA SER A 31 -4.57 -7.39 8.78
C SER A 31 -3.07 -7.23 8.53
N TRP A 32 -2.24 -7.51 9.54
CA TRP A 32 -0.77 -7.53 9.45
C TRP A 32 -0.24 -8.26 8.21
N LYS A 33 -0.85 -9.41 7.88
CA LYS A 33 -0.50 -10.19 6.68
C LYS A 33 -0.70 -9.40 5.37
N ARG A 34 -1.80 -8.66 5.25
CA ARG A 34 -2.13 -7.87 4.05
C ARG A 34 -1.28 -6.62 3.96
N ALA A 35 -1.05 -5.93 5.08
CA ALA A 35 -0.15 -4.80 5.16
C ALA A 35 1.27 -5.17 4.70
N LYS A 36 1.79 -6.32 5.13
CA LYS A 36 3.09 -6.83 4.67
C LYS A 36 3.12 -7.12 3.17
N GLN A 37 2.05 -7.69 2.60
CA GLN A 37 1.97 -7.89 1.15
C GLN A 37 1.94 -6.56 0.38
N LEU A 38 1.14 -5.60 0.83
CA LEU A 38 1.06 -4.26 0.23
C LEU A 38 2.42 -3.55 0.27
N ALA A 39 3.09 -3.62 1.41
CA ALA A 39 4.44 -3.14 1.63
C ALA A 39 5.46 -3.79 0.67
N SER A 40 5.44 -5.11 0.52
CA SER A 40 6.33 -5.82 -0.41
C SER A 40 6.11 -5.43 -1.87
N VAL A 41 4.86 -5.16 -2.28
CA VAL A 41 4.57 -4.74 -3.66
C VAL A 41 4.95 -3.28 -3.90
N THR A 42 4.67 -2.41 -2.94
CA THR A 42 4.92 -0.96 -3.06
C THR A 42 6.33 -0.56 -2.61
N CYS A 43 7.15 -1.51 -2.15
CA CYS A 43 8.46 -1.25 -1.54
C CYS A 43 8.40 -0.21 -0.40
N THR A 44 7.35 -0.28 0.42
CA THR A 44 7.15 0.59 1.58
C THR A 44 7.10 -0.22 2.87
N SER A 45 6.96 0.44 4.02
CA SER A 45 6.89 -0.23 5.33
C SER A 45 5.47 -0.71 5.64
N ALA A 46 5.33 -1.93 6.16
CA ALA A 46 4.03 -2.47 6.56
C ALA A 46 3.33 -1.61 7.63
N ASP A 47 4.12 -0.93 8.45
CA ASP A 47 3.65 0.01 9.48
C ASP A 47 2.84 1.18 8.89
N LEU A 48 3.29 1.72 7.74
CA LEU A 48 2.56 2.75 6.99
C LEU A 48 1.17 2.28 6.54
N TRP A 49 0.99 0.98 6.28
CA TRP A 49 -0.30 0.42 5.88
C TRP A 49 -1.20 0.04 7.07
N LEU A 50 -0.62 -0.10 8.27
CA LEU A 50 -1.34 -0.46 9.50
C LEU A 50 -1.77 0.78 10.28
N ASP A 51 -0.87 1.75 10.41
CA ASP A 51 -1.06 2.95 11.22
C ASP A 51 -0.81 4.26 10.47
N GLY A 52 -0.36 4.19 9.21
CA GLY A 52 -0.17 5.38 8.39
C GLY A 52 -1.50 6.07 8.04
N THR A 53 -1.41 7.38 7.86
CA THR A 53 -2.56 8.20 7.49
C THR A 53 -2.99 7.94 6.05
N PRO A 54 -4.26 8.19 5.69
CA PRO A 54 -4.74 8.05 4.31
C PRO A 54 -3.90 8.83 3.30
N GLU A 55 -3.30 9.96 3.70
CA GLU A 55 -2.40 10.75 2.87
C GLU A 55 -1.07 10.04 2.60
N GLN A 56 -0.47 9.43 3.63
CA GLN A 56 0.75 8.64 3.46
C GLN A 56 0.51 7.42 2.56
N ILE A 57 -0.65 6.77 2.70
CA ILE A 57 -1.05 5.65 1.82
C ILE A 57 -1.22 6.13 0.37
N LYS A 58 -1.82 7.30 0.15
CA LYS A 58 -1.93 7.90 -1.20
C LYS A 58 -0.55 8.24 -1.77
N ALA A 59 0.36 8.79 -0.97
CA ALA A 59 1.71 9.11 -1.40
C ALA A 59 2.50 7.85 -1.77
N ALA A 60 2.34 6.75 -1.02
CA ALA A 60 2.90 5.44 -1.34
C ALA A 60 2.38 4.90 -2.68
N LEU A 61 1.09 5.08 -2.98
CA LEU A 61 0.48 4.72 -4.28
C LEU A 61 0.93 5.63 -5.42
N ALA A 62 1.10 6.93 -5.15
CA ALA A 62 1.54 7.92 -6.12
C ALA A 62 3.00 7.71 -6.55
N GLY A 63 3.76 6.92 -5.80
CA GLY A 63 5.17 6.62 -6.06
C GLY A 63 6.13 7.71 -5.58
N GLU A 64 5.69 8.60 -4.67
CA GLU A 64 6.51 9.68 -4.11
C GLU A 64 7.54 9.19 -3.10
N LYS A 65 7.31 8.03 -2.47
CA LYS A 65 8.34 7.30 -1.72
C LYS A 65 8.75 6.05 -2.49
N ALA A 66 9.48 6.27 -3.58
CA ALA A 66 10.21 5.19 -4.21
C ALA A 66 11.35 4.74 -3.28
N CYS A 67 11.22 3.50 -2.81
CA CYS A 67 12.31 2.57 -2.57
C CYS A 67 13.36 2.96 -1.51
N ALA A 68 13.24 2.33 -0.34
CA ALA A 68 14.41 1.88 0.43
C ALA A 68 14.41 0.35 0.52
N CYS A 69 14.05 -0.34 -0.57
CA CYS A 69 14.32 -1.78 -0.72
C CYS A 69 15.57 -1.96 -1.59
N ALA A 70 16.71 -1.54 -1.05
CA ALA A 70 18.03 -2.00 -1.49
C ALA A 70 18.92 -2.21 -0.25
N SER A 71 19.43 -3.44 -0.10
CA SER A 71 20.38 -3.99 0.89
C SER A 71 19.89 -4.09 2.35
N GLU A 72 20.05 -5.18 3.09
CA GLU A 72 20.77 -6.47 2.94
C GLU A 72 20.08 -7.50 3.85
#